data_AF-A0A8H3AF65-F1
#
_entry.id   AF-A0A8H3AF65-F1
#
_cell.length_a   1.000
_cell.length_b   1.000
_cell.length_c   1.000
_cell.angle_alpha   90.00
_cell.angle_beta   90.00
_cell.angle_gamma   90.00
#
_symmetry.space_group_name_H-M   'P 1'
#
loop_
_entity.id
_entity.type
_entity.pdbx_description
1 polymer ?
#
loop_
_entity_poly.entity_id
_entity_poly.type
_entity_poly.pdbx_seq_one_letter_code
_entity_poly.pdbx_strand_id
1 'polypeptide(L)' 'MKLFTVVAVLVAVISSVLATPAKPPGYHKPTPTKPCSTPTPTCNAQGQPCDLGNPGACCSQTCLNLNPPAPPVCA' A
#
# COMPACT_ATOMS: atom_id res chain seq x y z
N MET A 1 23.91 -18.69 31.86
CA MET A 1 22.99 -18.83 30.70
C MET A 1 22.64 -17.52 29.99
N LYS A 2 22.91 -16.32 30.55
CA LYS A 2 22.62 -15.03 29.88
C LYS A 2 23.71 -14.55 28.88
N LEU A 3 24.99 -14.93 29.08
CA LEU A 3 26.09 -14.49 28.20
C LEU A 3 26.02 -15.11 26.80
N PHE A 4 25.63 -16.38 26.68
CA PHE A 4 25.62 -17.10 25.40
C PHE A 4 24.63 -16.51 24.39
N THR A 5 23.50 -15.98 24.86
CA THR A 5 22.50 -15.32 24.00
C THR A 5 23.02 -14.00 23.45
N VAL A 6 23.77 -13.23 24.24
CA VAL A 6 24.35 -11.96 23.81
C VAL A 6 25.43 -12.19 22.76
N VAL A 7 26.26 -13.22 22.92
CA VAL A 7 27.29 -13.58 21.93
C VAL A 7 26.64 -14.06 20.62
N ALA A 8 25.56 -14.85 20.68
CA ALA A 8 24.85 -15.31 19.48
C ALA A 8 24.20 -14.16 18.69
N VAL A 9 23.59 -13.19 19.38
CA VAL A 9 23.02 -12.00 18.73
C VAL A 9 24.12 -11.14 18.11
N LEU A 10 25.25 -10.97 18.79
CA LEU A 10 26.37 -10.19 18.27
C LEU A 10 26.96 -10.82 17.00
N VAL A 11 27.14 -12.14 16.96
CA VAL A 11 27.66 -12.86 15.77
C VAL A 11 26.71 -12.77 14.57
N ALA A 12 25.39 -12.79 14.81
CA ALA A 12 24.40 -12.65 13.74
C ALA A 12 24.44 -11.25 13.09
N VAL A 13 24.63 -10.19 13.88
CA VAL A 13 24.69 -8.81 13.37
C VAL A 13 25.96 -8.57 12.54
N ILE A 14 27.09 -9.17 12.90
CA ILE A 14 28.37 -9.00 12.18
C ILE A 14 28.32 -9.68 10.80
N SER A 15 27.55 -10.77 10.66
CA SER A 15 27.51 -11.59 9.44
C SER A 15 26.72 -10.97 8.29
N SER A 16 25.91 -9.93 8.53
CA SER A 16 25.05 -9.32 7.50
C SER A 16 25.72 -8.22 6.65
N VAL A 17 26.98 -7.86 6.96
CA VAL A 17 27.66 -6.70 6.32
C VAL A 17 28.40 -7.09 5.02
N LEU A 18 28.58 -8.38 4.73
CA LEU A 18 29.44 -8.86 3.64
C LEU A 18 28.67 -9.34 2.40
N ALA A 19 27.83 -8.49 1.80
CA ALA A 19 27.38 -8.72 0.42
C ALA A 19 26.88 -7.42 -0.23
N THR A 20 27.80 -6.56 -0.67
CA THR A 20 27.48 -5.51 -1.65
C THR A 20 28.53 -5.56 -2.76
N PRO A 21 28.22 -6.11 -3.96
CA PRO A 21 29.02 -5.79 -5.12
C PRO A 21 28.90 -4.29 -5.39
N ALA A 22 30.02 -3.58 -5.26
CA ALA A 22 30.11 -2.14 -5.49
C ALA A 22 29.67 -1.80 -6.93
N LYS A 23 28.47 -1.25 -7.08
CA LYS A 23 28.07 -0.56 -8.31
C LYS A 23 28.80 0.79 -8.31
N PRO A 24 29.52 1.17 -9.39
CA PRO A 24 30.21 2.45 -9.44
C PRO A 24 29.21 3.60 -9.25
N PRO A 25 29.59 4.69 -8.58
CA PRO A 25 28.70 5.82 -8.35
C PRO A 25 28.44 6.54 -9.67
N GLY A 26 27.48 6.04 -10.43
CA GLY A 26 26.83 6.81 -11.47
C GLY A 26 26.18 8.00 -10.80
N TYR A 27 26.41 9.19 -11.36
CA TYR A 27 25.83 10.46 -10.93
C TYR A 27 24.31 10.32 -10.78
N HIS A 28 23.82 10.00 -9.58
CA HIS A 28 22.40 10.01 -9.28
C HIS A 28 22.05 11.48 -9.08
N LYS A 29 21.67 12.14 -10.17
CA LYS A 29 20.80 13.31 -10.09
C LYS A 29 19.71 12.95 -9.09
N PRO A 30 19.42 13.77 -8.06
CA PRO A 30 18.22 13.58 -7.27
C PRO A 30 17.07 13.66 -8.26
N THR A 31 16.50 12.52 -8.63
CA THR A 31 15.18 12.49 -9.21
C THR A 31 14.31 13.02 -8.08
N PRO A 32 13.62 14.16 -8.24
CA PRO A 32 12.65 14.57 -7.25
C PRO A 32 11.70 13.39 -7.11
N THR A 33 11.73 12.71 -5.95
CA THR A 33 10.76 11.69 -5.63
C THR A 33 9.45 12.45 -5.53
N LYS A 34 8.75 12.55 -6.66
CA LYS A 34 7.38 13.06 -6.70
C LYS A 34 6.68 12.34 -5.56
N PRO A 35 5.96 13.05 -4.67
CA PRO A 35 5.12 12.36 -3.71
C PRO A 35 4.34 11.32 -4.49
N CYS A 36 4.34 10.07 -4.04
CA CYS A 36 3.45 9.07 -4.61
C CYS A 36 2.04 9.60 -4.34
N SER A 37 1.50 10.39 -5.27
CA SER A 37 0.11 10.77 -5.29
C SER A 37 -0.60 9.50 -5.68
N THR A 38 -0.84 8.63 -4.69
CA THR A 38 -1.78 7.53 -4.83
C THR A 38 -3.03 8.16 -5.42
N PRO A 39 -3.46 7.80 -6.64
CA PRO A 39 -4.69 8.34 -7.17
C PRO A 39 -5.78 7.89 -6.20
N THR A 40 -6.31 8.83 -5.43
CA THR A 40 -7.55 8.60 -4.69
C THR A 40 -8.57 8.26 -5.76
N PRO A 41 -9.16 7.05 -5.74
CA PRO A 41 -10.16 6.71 -6.73
C PRO A 41 -11.28 7.74 -6.58
N THR A 42 -11.58 8.44 -7.68
CA THR A 42 -12.63 9.47 -7.72
C THR A 42 -14.03 8.84 -7.61
N CYS A 43 -14.09 7.51 -7.62
CA CYS A 43 -15.28 6.69 -7.58
C CYS A 43 -15.15 5.55 -6.56
N ASN A 44 -16.28 5.06 -6.10
CA ASN A 44 -16.43 3.96 -5.16
C ASN A 44 -16.34 2.61 -5.88
N ALA A 45 -15.54 1.70 -5.33
CA ALA A 45 -15.41 0.34 -5.84
C ALA A 45 -16.69 -0.49 -5.61
N GLN A 46 -16.79 -1.64 -6.27
CA GLN A 46 -17.89 -2.59 -6.03
C GLN A 46 -18.01 -2.98 -4.54
N GLY A 47 -19.24 -3.09 -4.05
CA GLY A 47 -19.56 -3.37 -2.65
C GLY A 47 -19.40 -2.17 -1.71
N GLN A 48 -18.88 -1.03 -2.18
CA GLN A 48 -18.86 0.19 -1.37
C GLN A 48 -20.24 0.84 -1.34
N PRO A 49 -20.60 1.52 -0.23
CA PRO A 49 -21.84 2.28 -0.15
C PRO A 49 -21.96 3.29 -1.29
N CYS A 50 -23.18 3.48 -1.78
CA CYS A 50 -23.50 4.47 -2.80
C CYS A 50 -24.78 5.21 -2.47
N ASP A 51 -25.02 6.30 -3.18
CA ASP A 51 -26.29 7.02 -3.16
C ASP A 51 -27.04 6.75 -4.46
N LEU A 52 -28.32 6.36 -4.36
CA LEU A 52 -29.15 6.06 -5.53
C LEU A 52 -29.40 7.30 -6.41
N GLY A 53 -29.30 8.50 -5.85
CA GLY A 53 -29.35 9.77 -6.59
C GLY A 53 -28.03 10.17 -7.24
N ASN A 54 -26.93 9.49 -6.91
CA ASN A 54 -25.61 9.70 -7.51
C ASN A 54 -24.92 8.36 -7.89
N PRO A 55 -25.47 7.61 -8.88
CA PRO A 55 -24.86 6.36 -9.33
C PRO A 55 -23.47 6.57 -9.97
N GLY A 56 -23.18 7.78 -10.46
CA GLY A 56 -21.86 8.16 -10.97
C GLY A 56 -20.75 8.19 -9.92
N ALA A 57 -21.10 8.14 -8.63
CA ALA A 57 -20.13 7.92 -7.56
C ALA A 57 -19.52 6.53 -7.63
N CYS A 58 -20.20 5.53 -8.21
CA CYS A 58 -19.65 4.18 -8.39
C CYS A 58 -18.75 4.11 -9.61
N CYS A 59 -17.64 3.37 -9.53
CA CYS A 59 -16.74 3.19 -10.68
C CYS A 59 -17.42 2.44 -11.84
N SER A 60 -18.40 1.60 -11.52
CA SER A 60 -19.28 0.91 -12.45
C SER A 60 -20.49 1.74 -12.89
N GLN A 61 -20.64 2.96 -12.37
CA GLN A 61 -21.79 3.84 -12.56
C GLN A 61 -23.12 3.19 -12.19
N THR A 62 -23.08 2.14 -11.36
CA THR A 62 -24.23 1.33 -11.01
C THR A 62 -24.32 1.23 -9.50
N CYS A 63 -25.46 1.65 -8.95
CA CYS A 63 -25.77 1.63 -7.52
C CYS A 63 -26.98 0.73 -7.30
N LEU A 64 -26.78 -0.41 -6.63
CA LEU A 64 -27.81 -1.42 -6.38
C LEU A 64 -28.40 -1.28 -4.98
N ASN A 65 -29.71 -1.42 -4.90
CA ASN A 65 -30.44 -1.59 -3.65
C ASN A 65 -30.96 -3.03 -3.58
N LEU A 66 -30.16 -3.92 -2.98
CA LEU A 66 -30.41 -5.36 -3.01
C LEU A 66 -31.39 -5.84 -1.92
N ASN A 67 -31.52 -5.11 -0.79
CA ASN A 67 -32.44 -5.45 0.29
C ASN A 67 -32.53 -4.33 1.35
N PRO A 68 -33.64 -3.58 1.46
CA PRO A 68 -33.88 -2.71 2.61
C PRO A 68 -33.93 -3.55 3.90
N PRO A 69 -33.34 -3.10 5.03
CA PRO A 69 -32.82 -1.76 5.31
C PRO A 69 -31.33 -1.56 4.99
N ALA A 70 -30.67 -2.48 4.29
CA ALA A 70 -29.26 -2.33 3.98
C ALA A 70 -29.02 -1.10 3.08
N PRO A 71 -27.94 -0.34 3.31
CA PRO A 71 -27.59 0.78 2.44
C PRO A 71 -27.29 0.27 1.03
N PRO A 72 -27.64 1.03 -0.01
CA PRO A 72 -27.32 0.66 -1.38
C PRO A 72 -25.81 0.65 -1.62
N VAL A 73 -25.36 -0.21 -2.54
CA VAL A 73 -23.93 -0.46 -2.81
C VAL A 73 -23.61 -0.43 -4.30
N CYS A 74 -22.37 -0.06 -4.63
CA CYS A 74 -21.87 -0.10 -6.00
C CYS A 74 -21.76 -1.54 -6.50
N ALA A 75 -22.09 -1.77 -7.77
CA ALA A 75 -22.08 -3.11 -8.39
C ALA A 75 -21.50 -3.09 -9.80
#